data_AF-A0A1X2IPV9-F1
#
_entry.id   AF-A0A1X2IPV9-F1
#
_cell.length_a   1.000
_cell.length_b   1.000
_cell.length_c   1.000
_cell.angle_alpha   90.00
_cell.angle_beta   90.00
_cell.angle_gamma   90.00
#
_symmetry.space_group_name_H-M   'P 1'
#
loop_
_entity.id
_entity.type
_entity.pdbx_description
1 polymer ?
#
loop_
_entity_poly.entity_id
_entity_poly.type
_entity_poly.pdbx_seq_one_letter_code
_entity_poly.pdbx_strand_id
1 'polypeptide(L)'
;MVGDIQYQHLIAWTYSGTSFIVCSITEFSRDVLPKHFKHNNFSSFVRQLNMYGFHKVNKSPRGHRTLAENQIWEFSHSKFLRGRADLLDEIKRKALETDLTRREHNGTDMNSHMTMMQMAQSDMRQQLMQLQNNFNKVVKDLEDTRKEQSVQSEMMKGLMQFMSQNLPTPCKYIQCYYLFG
;
A
#
# COMPACT_ATOMS: atom_id res chain seq x y z
N MET A 1 -17.59 18.84 -25.75
CA MET A 1 -17.31 17.40 -25.49
C MET A 1 -17.71 17.00 -24.07
N VAL A 2 -16.95 17.30 -23.01
CA VAL A 2 -17.26 16.79 -21.64
C VAL A 2 -18.57 17.35 -21.05
N GLY A 3 -18.93 18.59 -21.39
CA GLY A 3 -20.20 19.20 -20.98
C GLY A 3 -21.38 18.92 -21.90
N ASP A 4 -21.19 18.13 -22.97
CA ASP A 4 -22.23 17.87 -23.96
C ASP A 4 -23.11 16.69 -23.51
N ILE A 5 -24.42 16.91 -23.46
CA ILE A 5 -25.41 15.93 -23.00
C ILE A 5 -25.40 14.69 -23.90
N GLN A 6 -25.12 14.85 -25.20
CA GLN A 6 -25.12 13.74 -26.15
C GLN A 6 -24.05 12.67 -25.85
N TYR A 7 -22.95 13.06 -25.20
CA TYR A 7 -21.82 12.17 -24.95
C TYR A 7 -21.71 11.73 -23.49
N GLN A 8 -22.65 12.07 -22.61
CA GLN A 8 -22.54 11.79 -21.17
C GLN A 8 -22.36 10.31 -20.82
N HIS A 9 -22.80 9.40 -21.68
CA HIS A 9 -22.61 7.96 -21.51
C HIS A 9 -21.18 7.48 -21.85
N LEU A 10 -20.41 8.26 -22.62
CA LEU A 10 -19.05 7.95 -23.07
C LEU A 10 -17.99 8.85 -22.43
N ILE A 11 -18.31 10.12 -22.18
CA ILE A 11 -17.43 11.09 -21.53
C ILE A 11 -18.24 12.05 -20.67
N ALA A 12 -17.91 12.11 -19.38
CA ALA A 12 -18.66 12.92 -18.43
C ALA A 12 -17.76 13.48 -17.33
N TRP A 13 -18.21 14.58 -16.74
CA TRP A 13 -17.64 15.08 -15.50
C TRP A 13 -17.91 14.12 -14.35
N THR A 14 -16.96 14.01 -13.42
CA THR A 14 -17.25 13.41 -12.11
C THR A 14 -18.21 14.28 -11.31
N TYR A 15 -18.82 13.71 -10.27
CA TYR A 15 -19.77 14.44 -9.41
C TYR A 15 -19.17 15.73 -8.84
N SER A 16 -17.91 15.67 -8.37
CA SER A 16 -17.16 16.81 -7.87
C SER A 16 -16.81 17.86 -8.94
N GLY A 17 -16.82 17.49 -10.23
CA GLY A 17 -16.45 18.39 -11.33
C GLY A 17 -14.96 18.71 -11.41
N THR A 18 -14.11 17.97 -10.68
CA THR A 18 -12.65 18.17 -10.63
C THR A 18 -11.88 17.27 -11.60
N SER A 19 -12.57 16.31 -12.20
CA SER A 19 -12.04 15.34 -13.15
C SER A 19 -13.13 14.93 -14.14
N PHE A 20 -12.74 14.29 -15.23
CA PHE A 20 -13.68 13.68 -16.16
C PHE A 20 -13.32 12.22 -16.40
N ILE A 21 -14.33 11.43 -16.73
CA ILE A 21 -14.21 10.01 -17.03
C ILE A 21 -14.50 9.77 -18.51
N VAL A 22 -13.82 8.80 -19.09
CA VAL A 22 -14.12 8.21 -20.39
C VAL A 22 -14.50 6.75 -20.17
N CYS A 23 -15.69 6.39 -20.62
CA CYS A 23 -16.25 5.05 -20.61
C CYS A 23 -16.18 4.46 -22.03
N SER A 24 -16.03 3.14 -22.14
CA SER A 24 -15.98 2.42 -23.42
C SER A 24 -15.05 3.07 -24.46
N ILE A 25 -13.73 2.80 -24.35
CA ILE A 25 -12.72 3.37 -25.27
C ILE A 25 -13.11 3.15 -26.74
N THR A 26 -13.64 1.98 -27.07
CA THR A 26 -14.02 1.61 -28.44
C THR A 26 -15.11 2.52 -29.00
N GLU A 27 -16.21 2.71 -28.25
CA GLU A 27 -17.31 3.58 -28.67
C GLU A 27 -16.90 5.05 -28.69
N PHE A 28 -16.20 5.51 -27.64
CA PHE A 28 -15.68 6.88 -27.59
C PHE A 28 -14.77 7.19 -28.78
N SER A 29 -13.90 6.24 -29.14
CA SER A 29 -12.98 6.36 -30.27
C SER A 29 -13.71 6.44 -31.60
N ARG A 30 -14.76 5.62 -31.79
CA ARG A 30 -15.51 5.57 -33.04
C ARG A 30 -16.48 6.76 -33.20
N ASP A 31 -17.20 7.10 -32.15
CA ASP A 31 -18.40 7.93 -32.24
C ASP A 31 -18.19 9.39 -31.80
N VAL A 32 -17.16 9.64 -30.96
CA VAL A 32 -16.89 10.97 -30.38
C VAL A 32 -15.62 11.59 -30.96
N LEU A 33 -14.51 10.84 -31.02
CA LEU A 33 -13.22 11.41 -31.46
C LEU A 33 -13.26 12.01 -32.89
N PRO A 34 -13.84 11.38 -33.92
CA PRO A 34 -13.89 11.95 -35.27
C PRO A 34 -14.69 13.24 -35.38
N LYS A 35 -15.60 13.50 -34.45
CA LYS A 35 -16.43 14.72 -34.43
C LYS A 35 -15.69 15.93 -33.83
N HIS A 36 -14.66 15.68 -33.01
CA HIS A 36 -13.90 16.72 -32.32
C HIS A 36 -12.42 16.80 -32.76
N PHE A 37 -11.89 15.74 -33.35
CA PHE A 37 -10.50 15.59 -33.75
C PHE A 37 -10.41 14.99 -35.16
N LYS A 38 -9.28 15.21 -35.84
CA LYS A 38 -9.01 14.64 -37.18
C LYS A 38 -8.56 13.17 -37.15
N HIS A 39 -8.85 12.46 -36.07
CA HIS A 39 -8.49 11.05 -35.87
C HIS A 39 -9.48 10.37 -34.93
N ASN A 40 -9.56 9.05 -34.97
CA ASN A 40 -10.32 8.22 -34.03
C ASN A 40 -9.43 7.50 -33.00
N ASN A 41 -8.14 7.81 -32.93
CA ASN A 41 -7.20 7.08 -32.07
C ASN A 41 -7.22 7.61 -30.62
N PHE A 42 -7.61 6.75 -29.67
CA PHE A 42 -7.58 7.08 -28.24
C PHE A 42 -6.19 7.43 -27.71
N SER A 43 -5.13 6.75 -28.18
CA SER A 43 -3.76 7.04 -27.76
C SER A 43 -3.33 8.46 -28.14
N SER A 44 -3.79 8.97 -29.29
CA SER A 44 -3.56 10.36 -29.70
C SER A 44 -4.30 11.34 -28.80
N PHE A 45 -5.53 11.01 -28.41
CA PHE A 45 -6.29 11.79 -27.42
C PHE A 45 -5.56 11.83 -26.07
N VAL A 46 -5.11 10.69 -25.56
CA VAL A 46 -4.31 10.62 -24.31
C VAL A 46 -3.00 11.40 -24.44
N ARG A 47 -2.34 11.35 -25.60
CA ARG A 47 -1.14 12.15 -25.83
C ARG A 47 -1.44 13.64 -25.73
N GLN A 48 -2.52 14.12 -26.34
CA GLN A 48 -2.94 15.51 -26.22
C GLN A 48 -3.18 15.88 -24.75
N LEU A 49 -3.92 15.07 -23.99
CA LEU A 49 -4.13 15.28 -22.56
C LEU A 49 -2.80 15.41 -21.80
N ASN A 50 -1.86 14.49 -22.02
CA ASN A 50 -0.55 14.53 -21.37
C ASN A 50 0.25 15.81 -21.73
N MET A 51 0.17 16.27 -22.99
CA MET A 51 0.81 17.51 -23.42
C MET A 51 0.22 18.75 -22.74
N TYR A 52 -1.03 18.71 -22.31
CA TYR A 52 -1.66 19.77 -21.52
C TYR A 52 -1.62 19.51 -20.00
N GLY A 53 -0.82 18.54 -19.55
CA GLY A 53 -0.59 18.29 -18.12
C GLY A 53 -1.74 17.57 -17.42
N PHE A 54 -2.66 16.93 -18.13
CA PHE A 54 -3.64 16.04 -17.51
C PHE A 54 -2.96 14.75 -17.06
N HIS A 55 -3.43 14.19 -15.94
CA HIS A 55 -2.90 12.94 -15.39
C HIS A 55 -4.03 11.93 -15.17
N LYS A 56 -3.73 10.65 -15.40
CA LYS A 56 -4.66 9.55 -15.15
C LYS A 56 -4.83 9.34 -13.65
N VAL A 57 -6.08 9.35 -13.17
CA VAL A 57 -6.40 9.05 -11.77
C VAL A 57 -6.49 7.54 -11.58
N ASN A 58 -5.67 6.98 -10.69
CA ASN A 58 -5.67 5.55 -10.38
C ASN A 58 -6.47 5.32 -9.08
N LYS A 59 -7.75 4.96 -9.18
CA LYS A 59 -8.63 4.76 -8.01
C LYS A 59 -8.56 3.37 -7.37
N SER A 60 -7.94 2.37 -8.02
CA SER A 60 -7.85 1.00 -7.48
C SER A 60 -6.50 0.73 -6.83
N PRO A 61 -6.47 0.21 -5.58
CA PRO A 61 -5.33 -0.51 -5.04
C PRO A 61 -4.91 -1.63 -6.00
N ARG A 62 -3.61 -1.84 -6.17
CA ARG A 62 -3.07 -2.89 -7.05
C ARG A 62 -3.56 -4.26 -6.55
N GLY A 63 -4.59 -4.83 -7.18
CA GLY A 63 -5.08 -6.18 -6.87
C GLY A 63 -6.59 -6.44 -7.03
N HIS A 64 -7.43 -5.39 -7.05
CA HIS A 64 -8.90 -5.55 -7.06
C HIS A 64 -9.60 -4.80 -8.20
N ARG A 65 -9.04 -4.80 -9.43
CA ARG A 65 -9.76 -4.25 -10.58
C ARG A 65 -10.71 -5.28 -11.16
N THR A 66 -12.00 -5.01 -11.14
CA THR A 66 -12.98 -5.79 -11.92
C THR A 66 -12.84 -5.50 -13.42
N LEU A 67 -13.29 -6.41 -14.30
CA LEU A 67 -13.28 -6.19 -15.76
C LEU A 67 -14.05 -4.92 -16.17
N ALA A 68 -15.09 -4.55 -15.41
CA ALA A 68 -15.87 -3.34 -15.63
C ALA A 68 -15.08 -2.07 -15.33
N GLU A 69 -14.30 -2.04 -14.24
CA GLU A 69 -13.46 -0.89 -13.87
C GLU A 69 -12.29 -0.66 -14.84
N ASN A 70 -11.80 -1.71 -15.51
CA ASN A 70 -10.71 -1.57 -16.48
C ASN A 70 -11.13 -0.80 -17.75
N GLN A 71 -12.44 -0.58 -17.94
CA GLN A 71 -12.98 0.16 -19.08
C GLN A 71 -13.23 1.65 -18.79
N ILE A 72 -12.96 2.11 -17.56
CA ILE A 72 -13.16 3.51 -17.16
C ILE A 72 -11.81 4.20 -17.03
N TRP A 73 -11.65 5.30 -17.75
CA TRP A 73 -10.44 6.12 -17.76
C TRP A 73 -10.73 7.50 -17.19
N GLU A 74 -10.20 7.78 -16.00
CA GLU A 74 -10.37 9.08 -15.36
C GLU A 74 -9.12 9.95 -15.54
N PHE A 75 -9.33 11.21 -15.93
CA PHE A 75 -8.29 12.21 -16.07
C PHE A 75 -8.61 13.45 -15.25
N SER A 76 -7.57 14.04 -14.67
CA SER A 76 -7.67 15.25 -13.85
C SER A 76 -6.60 16.27 -14.22
N HIS A 77 -6.94 17.54 -14.03
CA HIS A 77 -6.03 18.67 -14.10
C HIS A 77 -6.51 19.74 -13.13
N SER A 78 -5.62 20.34 -12.34
CA SER A 78 -5.95 21.28 -11.25
C SER A 78 -6.79 22.48 -11.73
N LYS A 79 -6.57 22.92 -12.96
CA LYS A 79 -7.24 24.05 -13.62
C LYS A 79 -8.37 23.66 -14.58
N PHE A 80 -8.65 22.36 -14.76
CA PHE A 80 -9.76 21.90 -15.60
C PHE A 80 -10.95 21.51 -14.74
N LEU A 81 -11.79 22.49 -14.40
CA LEU A 81 -12.90 22.32 -13.46
C LEU A 81 -14.24 22.64 -14.13
N ARG A 82 -15.29 21.89 -13.78
CA ARG A 82 -16.65 22.10 -14.31
C ARG A 82 -17.15 23.49 -13.93
N GLY A 83 -17.59 24.27 -14.93
CA GLY A 83 -18.12 25.61 -14.75
C GLY A 83 -17.08 26.72 -14.55
N ARG A 84 -15.78 26.38 -14.59
CA ARG A 84 -14.67 27.34 -14.48
C ARG A 84 -13.88 27.44 -15.77
N ALA A 85 -14.55 27.96 -16.80
CA ALA A 85 -13.93 28.18 -18.11
C ALA A 85 -12.81 29.23 -18.06
N ASP A 86 -12.86 30.14 -17.08
CA ASP A 86 -11.85 31.16 -16.79
C ASP A 86 -10.45 30.56 -16.55
N LEU A 87 -10.38 29.36 -15.98
CA LEU A 87 -9.11 28.69 -15.68
C LEU A 87 -8.49 27.97 -16.89
N LEU A 88 -9.24 27.84 -17.99
CA LEU A 88 -8.76 27.13 -19.19
C LEU A 88 -7.59 27.86 -19.85
N ASP A 89 -7.53 29.19 -19.74
CA ASP A 89 -6.43 29.99 -20.27
C ASP A 89 -5.10 29.70 -19.57
N GLU A 90 -5.13 29.21 -18.33
CA GLU A 90 -3.94 28.79 -17.59
C GLU A 90 -3.42 27.41 -18.03
N ILE A 91 -4.21 26.63 -18.78
CA ILE A 91 -3.81 25.30 -19.27
C ILE A 91 -2.97 25.46 -20.53
N LYS A 92 -1.65 25.58 -20.35
CA LYS A 92 -0.71 25.70 -21.46
C LYS A 92 -0.16 24.35 -21.89
N ARG A 93 0.06 24.20 -23.19
CA ARG A 93 0.75 23.04 -23.76
C ARG A 93 2.18 23.03 -23.21
N LYS A 94 2.60 21.93 -22.62
CA LYS A 94 4.01 21.66 -22.31
C LYS A 94 4.79 21.74 -23.62
N ALA A 95 5.76 22.64 -23.67
CA ALA A 95 6.67 22.72 -24.81
C ALA A 95 7.32 21.34 -24.99
N LEU A 96 7.48 20.92 -26.25
CA LEU A 96 8.47 19.89 -26.53
C LEU A 96 9.81 20.59 -26.29
N GLU A 97 10.32 20.52 -25.06
CA GLU A 97 11.66 21.01 -24.78
C GLU A 97 12.62 20.29 -25.72
N THR A 98 13.11 21.01 -26.73
CA THR A 98 14.40 20.70 -27.32
C THR A 98 15.39 20.65 -26.16
N ASP A 99 16.22 19.60 -26.09
CA ASP A 99 17.09 19.14 -24.98
C ASP A 99 17.98 20.18 -24.25
N LEU A 100 17.87 21.48 -24.52
CA LEU A 100 18.74 22.55 -24.02
C LEU A 100 18.26 23.20 -22.71
N THR A 101 16.96 23.22 -22.40
CA THR A 101 16.43 23.91 -21.20
C THR A 101 16.19 23.00 -19.99
N ARG A 102 16.35 21.68 -20.17
CA ARG A 102 16.08 20.65 -19.16
C ARG A 102 17.07 20.61 -17.99
N ARG A 103 18.06 21.52 -17.94
CA ARG A 103 19.05 21.61 -16.85
C ARG A 103 18.63 22.53 -15.71
N GLU A 104 17.75 23.50 -15.93
CA GLU A 104 17.44 24.49 -14.88
C GLU A 104 16.14 24.20 -14.11
N HIS A 105 15.12 23.59 -14.74
CA HIS A 105 13.84 23.32 -14.05
C HIS A 105 13.67 21.89 -13.51
N ASN A 106 14.42 20.90 -14.02
CA ASN A 106 14.40 19.52 -13.50
C ASN A 106 15.30 19.32 -12.25
N GLY A 107 16.14 20.30 -11.89
CA GLY A 107 17.03 20.19 -10.74
C GLY A 107 16.27 20.08 -9.42
N THR A 108 15.12 20.75 -9.28
CA THR A 108 14.33 20.73 -8.04
C THR A 108 13.51 19.44 -7.90
N ASP A 109 12.87 18.96 -8.97
CA ASP A 109 12.05 17.75 -8.95
C ASP A 109 12.90 16.47 -8.83
N MET A 110 14.03 16.38 -9.53
CA MET A 110 14.94 15.22 -9.41
C MET A 110 15.62 15.18 -8.04
N ASN A 111 15.99 16.34 -7.48
CA ASN A 111 16.50 16.41 -6.11
C ASN A 111 15.43 15.99 -5.10
N SER A 112 14.18 16.43 -5.25
CA SER A 112 13.10 16.02 -4.35
C SER A 112 12.84 14.51 -4.39
N HIS A 113 12.91 13.91 -5.59
CA HIS A 113 12.79 12.46 -5.75
C HIS A 113 13.98 11.70 -5.16
N MET A 114 15.20 12.19 -5.36
CA MET A 114 16.42 11.64 -4.76
C MET A 114 16.38 11.72 -3.24
N THR A 115 15.92 12.84 -2.67
CA THR A 115 15.74 13.02 -1.22
C THR A 115 14.69 12.07 -0.66
N MET A 116 13.53 11.92 -1.31
CA MET A 116 12.52 10.94 -0.90
C MET A 116 13.03 9.49 -1.00
N MET A 117 13.78 9.15 -2.06
CA MET A 117 14.41 7.83 -2.20
C MET A 117 15.43 7.57 -1.09
N GLN A 118 16.27 8.56 -0.75
CA GLN A 118 17.24 8.47 0.34
C GLN A 118 16.56 8.32 1.70
N MET A 119 15.48 9.06 1.95
CA MET A 119 14.68 8.94 3.17
C MET A 119 14.06 7.54 3.29
N ALA A 120 13.44 7.04 2.21
CA ALA A 120 12.89 5.68 2.18
C ALA A 120 13.97 4.61 2.40
N GLN A 121 15.16 4.80 1.83
CA GLN A 121 16.29 3.89 2.02
C GLN A 121 16.80 3.94 3.48
N SER A 122 16.86 5.11 4.10
CA SER A 122 17.23 5.25 5.51
C SER A 122 16.21 4.62 6.46
N ASP A 123 14.91 4.77 6.16
CA ASP A 123 13.82 4.22 6.96
C ASP A 123 13.83 2.69 6.91
N MET A 124 13.99 2.11 5.72
CA MET A 124 14.15 0.66 5.55
C MET A 124 15.37 0.13 6.32
N ARG A 125 16.48 0.86 6.31
CA ARG A 125 17.69 0.49 7.05
C ARG A 125 17.48 0.56 8.57
N GLN A 126 16.72 1.54 9.06
CA GLN A 126 16.34 1.64 10.47
C GLN A 126 15.41 0.50 10.88
N GLN A 127 14.42 0.13 10.05
CA GLN A 127 13.55 -1.02 10.31
C GLN A 127 14.34 -2.33 10.42
N LEU A 128 15.32 -2.56 9.55
CA LEU A 128 16.19 -3.73 9.64
C LEU A 128 17.01 -3.76 10.94
N MET A 129 17.56 -2.61 11.36
CA MET A 129 18.27 -2.51 12.64
C MET A 129 17.36 -2.77 13.85
N GLN A 130 16.13 -2.23 13.82
CA GLN A 130 15.15 -2.48 14.88
C GLN A 130 14.77 -3.97 14.95
N LEU A 131 14.56 -4.60 13.79
CA LEU A 131 14.22 -6.03 13.73
C LEU A 131 15.37 -6.88 14.31
N GLN A 132 16.61 -6.55 13.96
CA GLN A 132 17.79 -7.24 14.50
C GLN A 132 17.91 -7.06 16.02
N ASN A 133 17.68 -5.86 16.54
CA ASN A 133 17.69 -5.59 17.98
C ASN A 133 16.57 -6.35 18.71
N ASN A 134 15.37 -6.35 18.14
CA ASN A 134 14.23 -7.09 18.68
C ASN A 134 14.52 -8.60 18.71
N PHE A 135 15.11 -9.13 17.65
CA PHE A 135 15.51 -10.53 17.59
C PHE A 135 16.51 -10.89 18.70
N ASN A 136 17.57 -10.08 18.85
CA ASN A 136 18.55 -10.30 19.92
C ASN A 136 17.93 -10.23 21.31
N LYS A 137 16.97 -9.33 21.52
CA LYS A 137 16.23 -9.23 22.79
C LYS A 137 15.40 -10.47 23.07
N VAL A 138 14.64 -10.95 22.08
CA VAL A 138 13.83 -12.17 22.23
C VAL A 138 14.72 -13.39 22.53
N VAL A 139 15.86 -13.52 21.86
CA VAL A 139 16.82 -14.61 22.14
C VAL A 139 17.31 -14.54 23.58
N LYS A 140 17.68 -13.34 24.07
CA LYS A 140 18.10 -13.15 25.45
C LYS A 140 17.00 -13.49 26.46
N ASP A 141 15.78 -13.00 26.24
CA ASP A 141 14.64 -13.25 27.10
C ASP A 141 14.30 -14.76 27.15
N LEU A 142 14.48 -15.49 26.04
CA LEU A 142 14.35 -16.95 26.00
C LEU A 142 15.44 -17.67 26.81
N GLU A 143 16.69 -17.22 26.73
CA GLU A 143 17.78 -17.77 27.54
C GLU A 143 17.55 -17.56 29.04
N ASP A 144 17.07 -16.38 29.43
CA ASP A 144 16.77 -16.07 30.82
C ASP A 144 15.57 -16.87 31.33
N THR A 145 14.49 -16.98 30.53
CA THR A 145 13.33 -17.83 30.85
C THR A 145 13.74 -19.29 31.03
N ARG A 146 14.65 -19.80 30.18
CA ARG A 146 15.17 -21.17 30.28
C ARG A 146 15.92 -21.40 31.59
N LYS A 147 16.70 -20.43 32.07
CA LYS A 147 17.41 -20.51 33.36
C LYS A 147 16.41 -20.54 34.51
N GLU A 148 15.43 -19.64 34.50
CA GLU A 148 14.38 -19.60 35.53
C GLU A 148 13.59 -20.92 35.59
N GLN A 149 13.21 -21.47 34.43
CA GLN A 149 12.56 -22.79 34.35
C GLN A 149 13.43 -23.91 34.92
N SER A 150 14.75 -23.87 34.69
CA SER A 150 15.67 -24.88 35.25
C SER A 150 15.69 -24.83 36.78
N VAL A 151 15.77 -23.62 37.36
CA VAL A 151 15.76 -23.42 38.81
C VAL A 151 14.42 -23.85 39.41
N GLN A 152 13.30 -23.49 38.78
CA GLN A 152 11.96 -23.93 39.20
C GLN A 152 11.82 -25.45 39.13
N SER A 153 12.32 -26.09 38.07
CA SER A 153 12.32 -27.55 37.92
C SER A 153 13.12 -28.25 39.02
N GLU A 154 14.29 -27.69 39.39
CA GLU A 154 15.13 -28.23 40.45
C GLU A 154 14.49 -28.07 41.83
N MET A 155 13.89 -26.91 42.14
CA MET A 155 13.11 -26.71 43.36
C MET A 155 11.93 -27.68 43.44
N MET A 156 11.20 -27.88 42.33
CA MET A 156 10.06 -28.79 42.30
C MET A 156 10.47 -30.25 42.50
N LYS A 157 11.61 -30.67 41.93
CA LYS A 157 12.21 -31.99 42.22
C LYS A 157 12.59 -32.11 43.69
N GLY A 158 13.19 -31.08 44.28
CA GLY A 158 13.52 -31.04 45.71
C GLY A 158 12.28 -31.20 46.60
N LEU A 159 11.19 -30.51 46.28
CA LEU A 159 9.91 -30.65 46.98
C LEU A 159 9.33 -32.07 46.81
N MET A 160 9.35 -32.64 45.60
CA MET A 160 8.92 -34.03 45.37
C MET A 160 9.76 -35.04 46.16
N GLN A 161 11.08 -34.84 46.24
CA GLN A 161 11.99 -35.67 47.03
C GLN A 161 11.69 -35.55 48.54
N PHE A 162 11.46 -34.33 49.03
CA PHE A 162 11.10 -34.11 50.43
C PHE A 162 9.75 -34.75 50.76
N MET A 163 8.75 -34.58 49.89
CA MET A 163 7.46 -35.22 50.02
C MET A 163 7.60 -36.75 50.00
N SER A 164 8.39 -37.34 49.11
CA SER A 164 8.56 -38.81 49.07
C SER A 164 9.28 -39.37 50.29
N GLN A 165 10.15 -38.60 50.95
CA GLN A 165 10.85 -38.99 52.18
C GLN A 165 10.02 -38.78 53.45
N ASN A 166 9.09 -37.82 53.45
CA ASN A 166 8.26 -37.47 54.62
C ASN A 166 6.80 -37.93 54.52
N LEU A 167 6.36 -38.44 53.36
CA LEU A 167 5.11 -39.18 53.24
C LEU A 167 5.32 -40.55 53.89
N PRO A 168 4.49 -40.95 54.88
CA PRO A 168 4.56 -42.29 55.42
C PRO A 168 4.32 -43.26 54.27
N THR A 169 5.29 -44.13 54.00
CA THR A 169 5.08 -45.29 53.14
C THR A 169 3.84 -46.01 53.64
N PRO A 170 2.87 -46.38 52.77
CA PRO A 170 1.74 -47.19 53.20
C PRO A 170 2.21 -48.63 53.40
N CYS A 171 3.11 -48.86 54.36
CA CYS A 171 3.54 -50.21 54.72
C CYS A 171 4.21 -50.27 56.10
N LYS A 172 3.42 -50.06 57.16
CA LYS A 172 3.65 -50.72 58.47
C LYS A 172 2.36 -51.19 59.17
N TYR A 173 1.22 -51.24 58.48
CA TYR A 173 -0.05 -51.71 59.07
C TYR A 173 -0.50 -53.10 58.62
N ILE A 174 0.30 -53.83 57.83
CA ILE A 174 -0.05 -55.17 57.31
C ILE A 174 0.96 -56.24 57.79
N GLN A 175 1.49 -56.11 59.01
CA GLN A 175 2.24 -57.21 59.63
C GLN A 175 1.75 -57.60 61.04
N CYS A 176 0.63 -57.02 61.49
CA CYS A 176 -0.01 -57.40 62.75
C CYS A 176 -1.29 -58.24 62.58
N TYR A 177 -1.75 -58.51 61.35
CA TYR A 177 -2.98 -59.27 61.10
C TYR A 177 -2.79 -60.77 60.77
N TYR A 178 -1.55 -61.30 60.82
CA TYR A 178 -1.28 -62.73 60.54
C TYR A 178 -0.61 -63.48 61.71
N LEU A 179 -0.74 -62.99 62.94
CA LEU A 179 -0.29 -63.73 64.15
C LEU A 179 -1.39 -64.01 65.18
N PHE A 180 -2.64 -63.63 64.87
CA PHE A 180 -3.83 -64.07 65.61
C PHE A 180 -4.96 -64.32 64.61
N GLY A 181 -4.96 -65.53 64.02
CA GLY A 181 -5.98 -66.05 63.13
C GLY A 181 -5.73 -67.52 62.87
#